data_AF-A0A0F9B9B9-F1
#
_entry.id   AF-A0A0F9B9B9-F1
#
_cell.length_a   1.000
_cell.length_b   1.000
_cell.length_c   1.000
_cell.angle_alpha   90.00
_cell.angle_beta   90.00
_cell.angle_gamma   90.00
#
_symmetry.space_group_name_H-M   'P 1'
#
loop_
_entity.id
_entity.type
_entity.pdbx_description
1 polymer ?
#
loop_
_entity_poly.entity_id
_entity_poly.type
_entity_poly.pdbx_seq_one_letter_code
_entity_poly.pdbx_strand_id
1 'polypeptide(L)'
;MLSGIPVIYGIKPLESSTTPAHELGSVGYASDGRKFRYCQNNVTNAMVAGELQQARVEDTGEQSILVSTSASIGDTVVTIASVTVTANQYENGYLVATGEGGTGNGLYYKIKS
;
A
#
# COMPACT_ATOMS: atom_id res chain seq x y z
N MET A 1 10.67 31.74 8.49
CA MET A 1 9.93 30.47 8.69
C MET A 1 8.53 30.67 8.18
N LEU A 2 8.10 29.95 7.14
CA LEU A 2 6.75 30.05 6.59
C LEU A 2 5.85 29.09 7.39
N SER A 3 5.08 29.62 8.35
CA SER A 3 4.11 28.85 9.11
C SER A 3 2.73 28.94 8.44
N GLY A 4 2.35 27.89 7.73
CA GLY A 4 1.03 27.73 7.15
C GLY A 4 0.78 26.25 6.85
N ILE A 5 -0.46 25.81 6.97
CA ILE A 5 -0.91 24.48 6.54
C ILE A 5 -0.41 24.29 5.11
N PRO A 6 0.27 23.18 4.75
CA PRO A 6 0.77 22.98 3.40
C PRO A 6 -0.42 22.95 2.43
N VAL A 7 -0.71 24.10 1.82
CA VAL A 7 -1.62 24.19 0.69
C VAL A 7 -0.83 23.64 -0.48
N ILE A 8 -1.27 22.50 -1.01
CA ILE A 8 -0.60 21.84 -2.11
C ILE A 8 -0.81 22.68 -3.38
N TYR A 9 0.02 23.71 -3.58
CA TYR A 9 0.26 24.26 -4.91
C TYR A 9 1.17 23.29 -5.65
N GLY A 10 0.57 22.29 -6.30
CA GLY A 10 1.32 21.28 -7.07
C GLY A 10 0.50 20.14 -7.67
N ILE A 11 -0.74 19.91 -7.22
CA ILE A 11 -1.59 18.84 -7.77
C ILE A 11 -2.50 19.44 -8.84
N LYS A 12 -2.47 18.89 -10.06
CA LYS A 12 -3.56 19.11 -11.03
C LYS A 12 -4.74 18.23 -10.59
N PRO A 13 -5.84 18.80 -10.07
CA PRO A 13 -6.92 18.03 -9.45
C PRO A 13 -7.73 17.15 -10.43
N LEU A 14 -7.44 17.24 -11.73
CA LEU A 14 -8.08 16.47 -12.80
C LEU A 14 -7.08 15.55 -13.51
N GLU A 15 -5.92 15.29 -12.90
CA GLU A 15 -4.90 14.39 -13.44
C GLU A 15 -5.14 12.95 -12.98
N SER A 16 -5.13 12.02 -13.92
CA SER A 16 -5.06 10.58 -13.64
C SER A 16 -3.67 10.08 -14.03
N SER A 17 -2.94 9.50 -13.07
CA SER A 17 -1.68 8.81 -13.34
C SER A 17 -1.75 7.39 -12.81
N THR A 18 -1.06 6.48 -13.49
CA THR A 18 -0.82 5.11 -13.01
C THR A 18 0.37 5.02 -12.07
N THR A 19 1.17 6.08 -11.94
CA THR A 19 2.28 6.15 -10.99
C THR A 19 1.83 6.74 -9.66
N PRO A 20 2.20 6.13 -8.52
CA PRO A 20 1.90 6.71 -7.21
C PRO A 20 2.61 8.06 -7.06
N ALA A 21 1.85 9.11 -6.75
CA ALA A 21 2.37 10.48 -6.62
C ALA A 21 2.75 10.82 -5.17
N HIS A 22 2.18 10.11 -4.20
CA HIS A 22 2.30 10.39 -2.77
C HIS A 22 2.31 9.09 -1.96
N GLU A 23 2.82 9.15 -0.73
CA GLU A 23 2.74 8.03 0.21
C GLU A 23 1.28 7.77 0.61
N LEU A 24 0.92 6.49 0.73
CA LEU A 24 -0.42 6.09 1.21
C LEU A 24 -0.71 6.71 2.58
N GLY A 25 -1.91 7.28 2.71
CA GLY A 25 -2.35 7.98 3.91
C GLY A 25 -2.06 9.48 3.93
N SER A 26 -1.34 10.02 2.94
CA SER A 26 -1.10 11.47 2.81
C SER A 26 -2.41 12.28 2.77
N VAL A 27 -2.40 13.49 3.35
CA VAL A 27 -3.57 14.39 3.34
C VAL A 27 -3.43 15.41 2.22
N GLY A 28 -4.38 15.40 1.30
CA GLY A 28 -4.57 16.43 0.29
C GLY A 28 -5.55 17.49 0.73
N TYR A 29 -5.30 18.75 0.35
CA TYR A 29 -6.21 19.88 0.59
C TYR A 29 -6.65 20.45 -0.76
N ALA A 30 -7.95 20.51 -1.00
CA ALA A 30 -8.49 21.21 -2.16
C ALA A 30 -8.57 22.72 -1.90
N SER A 31 -8.66 23.49 -2.98
CA SER A 31 -8.76 24.96 -2.94
C SER A 31 -10.00 25.47 -2.19
N ASP A 32 -11.04 24.64 -2.07
CA ASP A 32 -12.26 24.90 -1.33
C ASP A 32 -12.17 24.47 0.16
N GLY A 33 -11.00 24.03 0.62
CA GLY A 33 -10.76 23.63 2.00
C GLY A 33 -11.15 22.18 2.33
N ARG A 34 -11.68 21.41 1.37
CA ARG A 34 -11.93 19.97 1.58
C ARG A 34 -10.61 19.22 1.76
N LYS A 35 -10.64 18.21 2.62
CA LYS A 35 -9.51 17.34 2.91
C LYS A 35 -9.77 15.95 2.33
N PHE A 36 -8.78 15.41 1.65
CA PHE A 36 -8.82 14.08 1.06
C PHE A 36 -7.66 13.26 1.60
N ARG A 37 -7.83 11.94 1.71
CA ARG A 37 -6.75 11.04 2.04
C ARG A 37 -6.33 10.28 0.78
N TYR A 38 -5.04 10.27 0.50
CA TYR A 38 -4.49 9.44 -0.56
C TYR A 38 -4.58 7.98 -0.11
N CYS A 39 -5.29 7.16 -0.87
CA CYS A 39 -5.51 5.75 -0.56
C CYS A 39 -5.41 4.89 -1.82
N GLN A 40 -5.16 3.60 -1.62
CA GLN A 40 -5.26 2.63 -2.67
C GLN A 40 -6.74 2.34 -2.94
N ASN A 41 -7.12 2.41 -4.22
CA ASN A 41 -8.46 2.06 -4.66
C ASN A 41 -8.43 0.69 -5.34
N ASN A 42 -9.18 -0.28 -4.81
CA ASN A 42 -9.24 -1.64 -5.32
C ASN A 42 -10.32 -1.83 -6.41
N VAL A 43 -10.96 -0.74 -6.87
CA VAL A 43 -11.90 -0.76 -8.00
C VAL A 43 -11.42 0.16 -9.12
N THR A 44 -11.74 -0.19 -10.36
CA THR A 44 -11.39 0.59 -11.56
C THR A 44 -12.07 1.95 -11.58
N ASN A 45 -13.21 2.08 -10.90
CA ASN A 45 -14.00 3.31 -10.89
C ASN A 45 -13.43 4.31 -9.90
N ALA A 46 -13.51 5.60 -10.25
CA ALA A 46 -13.18 6.68 -9.34
C ALA A 46 -14.12 6.65 -8.13
N MET A 47 -13.56 6.75 -6.93
CA MET A 47 -14.35 6.90 -5.70
C MET A 47 -15.06 8.26 -5.73
N VAL A 48 -16.39 8.25 -5.69
CA VAL A 48 -17.20 9.47 -5.70
C VAL A 48 -17.98 9.66 -4.41
N ALA A 49 -18.30 10.91 -4.10
CA ALA A 49 -19.15 11.23 -2.96
C ALA A 49 -20.56 10.64 -3.17
N GLY A 50 -21.11 10.01 -2.13
CA GLY A 50 -22.43 9.37 -2.18
C GLY A 50 -22.38 7.85 -2.37
N GLU A 51 -21.23 7.27 -2.71
CA GLU A 51 -21.03 5.82 -2.71
C GLU A 51 -20.64 5.30 -1.32
N LEU A 52 -21.14 4.12 -0.96
CA LEU A 52 -20.72 3.41 0.24
C LEU A 52 -19.25 2.99 0.07
N GLN A 53 -18.38 3.57 0.89
CA GLN A 53 -16.98 3.19 0.97
C GLN A 53 -16.83 2.12 2.04
N GLN A 54 -16.28 0.96 1.66
CA GLN A 54 -15.99 -0.12 2.58
C GLN A 54 -14.54 -0.56 2.43
N ALA A 55 -14.01 -1.17 3.48
CA ALA A 55 -12.72 -1.84 3.39
C ALA A 55 -12.79 -2.96 2.34
N ARG A 56 -11.65 -3.22 1.70
CA ARG A 56 -11.51 -4.38 0.82
C ARG A 56 -11.80 -5.65 1.62
N VAL A 57 -12.46 -6.63 0.99
CA VAL A 57 -12.56 -7.97 1.56
C VAL A 57 -11.16 -8.53 1.78
N GLU A 58 -10.98 -9.29 2.84
CA GLU A 58 -9.70 -9.93 3.14
C GLU A 58 -9.26 -10.81 1.95
N ASP A 59 -8.03 -10.60 1.49
CA ASP A 59 -7.37 -11.50 0.54
C ASP A 59 -6.62 -12.57 1.35
N THR A 60 -7.07 -13.81 1.22
CA THR A 60 -6.46 -14.94 1.94
C THR A 60 -5.43 -15.66 1.09
N GLY A 61 -5.28 -15.27 -0.18
CA GLY A 61 -4.35 -15.91 -1.11
C GLY A 61 -2.92 -15.89 -0.61
N GLU A 62 -2.51 -14.84 0.09
CA GLU A 62 -1.11 -14.62 0.52
C GLU A 62 -0.82 -14.92 1.99
N GLN A 63 -1.79 -15.51 2.69
CA GLN A 63 -1.64 -15.82 4.10
C GLN A 63 -0.90 -17.15 4.28
N SER A 64 0.13 -17.14 5.14
CA SER A 64 0.91 -18.34 5.49
C SER A 64 1.45 -19.12 4.28
N ILE A 65 1.88 -18.41 3.23
CA ILE A 65 2.53 -19.04 2.07
C ILE A 65 3.93 -19.52 2.43
N LEU A 66 4.27 -20.71 1.94
CA LEU A 66 5.64 -21.22 1.96
C LEU A 66 6.55 -20.44 0.99
N VAL A 67 7.71 -20.03 1.49
CA VAL A 67 8.79 -19.48 0.66
C VAL A 67 9.24 -20.57 -0.32
N SER A 68 9.29 -20.24 -1.61
CA SER A 68 9.58 -21.20 -2.69
C SER A 68 11.06 -21.59 -2.78
N THR A 69 11.95 -20.70 -2.34
CA THR A 69 13.40 -20.90 -2.35
C THR A 69 14.01 -20.41 -1.05
N SER A 70 14.84 -21.22 -0.40
CA SER A 70 15.53 -20.82 0.82
C SER A 70 16.33 -19.52 0.60
N ALA A 71 16.02 -18.49 1.37
CA ALA A 71 16.80 -17.25 1.40
C ALA A 71 17.99 -17.42 2.35
N SER A 72 19.14 -16.84 1.98
CA SER A 72 20.35 -16.80 2.80
C SER A 72 20.36 -15.59 3.73
N ILE A 73 21.19 -15.66 4.77
CA ILE A 73 21.42 -14.52 5.67
C ILE A 73 21.99 -13.35 4.85
N GLY A 74 21.31 -12.21 4.89
CA GLY A 74 21.69 -11.00 4.14
C GLY A 74 20.87 -10.75 2.88
N ASP A 75 20.04 -11.71 2.45
CA ASP A 75 19.16 -11.51 1.32
C ASP A 75 18.05 -10.51 1.67
N THR A 76 17.74 -9.63 0.72
CA THR A 76 16.65 -8.64 0.83
C THR A 76 15.45 -8.99 -0.03
N VAL A 77 15.48 -10.16 -0.69
CA VAL A 77 14.46 -10.60 -1.63
C VAL A 77 14.02 -12.00 -1.23
N VAL A 78 12.70 -12.21 -1.18
CA VAL A 78 12.08 -13.51 -0.88
C VAL A 78 11.17 -13.85 -2.06
N THR A 79 11.26 -15.08 -2.55
CA THR A 79 10.36 -15.60 -3.58
C THR A 79 9.31 -16.50 -2.93
N ILE A 80 8.04 -16.13 -3.09
CA ILE A 80 6.88 -16.91 -2.64
C ILE A 80 6.23 -17.63 -3.83
N ALA A 81 5.35 -18.59 -3.55
CA ALA A 81 4.59 -19.28 -4.59
C ALA A 81 3.78 -18.26 -5.43
N SER A 82 3.62 -18.55 -6.73
CA SER A 82 2.99 -17.61 -7.67
C SER A 82 1.56 -17.28 -7.25
N VAL A 83 1.35 -16.03 -6.85
CA VAL A 83 0.04 -15.41 -6.67
C VAL A 83 -0.08 -14.29 -7.70
N THR A 84 -1.25 -14.14 -8.32
CA THR A 84 -1.52 -13.00 -9.20
C THR A 84 -1.70 -11.77 -8.33
N VAL A 85 -0.74 -10.85 -8.41
CA VAL A 85 -0.77 -9.61 -7.63
C VAL A 85 -1.05 -8.43 -8.56
N THR A 86 -1.81 -7.46 -8.06
CA THR A 86 -1.98 -6.19 -8.78
C THR A 86 -0.77 -5.27 -8.55
N ALA A 87 -0.59 -4.28 -9.42
CA ALA A 87 0.49 -3.31 -9.26
C ALA A 87 0.40 -2.64 -7.87
N ASN A 88 1.55 -2.49 -7.21
CA ASN A 88 1.71 -1.83 -5.92
C ASN A 88 0.89 -2.44 -4.76
N GLN A 89 0.40 -3.69 -4.90
CA GLN A 89 -0.43 -4.34 -3.90
C GLN A 89 0.23 -4.45 -2.51
N TYR A 90 1.56 -4.53 -2.46
CA TYR A 90 2.32 -4.60 -1.22
C TYR A 90 3.18 -3.36 -0.95
N GLU A 91 3.00 -2.29 -1.72
CA GLU A 91 3.78 -1.07 -1.55
C GLU A 91 3.55 -0.49 -0.15
N ASN A 92 4.63 -0.13 0.53
CA ASN A 92 4.61 0.31 1.94
C ASN A 92 4.09 -0.74 2.95
N GLY A 93 3.91 -1.99 2.52
CA GLY A 93 3.47 -3.10 3.36
C GLY A 93 4.59 -3.75 4.18
N TYR A 94 4.20 -4.79 4.93
CA TYR A 94 5.11 -5.61 5.71
C TYR A 94 4.95 -7.08 5.32
N LEU A 95 6.08 -7.77 5.17
CA LEU A 95 6.13 -9.22 5.18
C LEU A 95 6.19 -9.68 6.63
N VAL A 96 5.23 -10.52 7.02
CA VAL A 96 5.16 -11.07 8.38
C VAL A 96 5.51 -12.55 8.32
N ALA A 97 6.49 -12.94 9.12
CA ALA A 97 6.85 -14.35 9.26
C ALA A 97 5.84 -15.04 10.19
N THR A 98 4.90 -15.79 9.62
CA THR A 98 3.87 -16.55 10.34
C THR A 98 4.03 -18.03 10.02
N GLY A 99 4.60 -18.82 10.94
CA GLY A 99 4.76 -20.26 10.73
C GLY A 99 4.90 -21.02 12.05
N GLU A 100 4.27 -22.20 12.12
CA GLU A 100 4.29 -23.07 13.31
C GLU A 100 5.61 -23.85 13.49
N GLY A 101 6.48 -23.91 12.47
CA GLY A 101 7.63 -24.84 12.45
C GLY A 101 9.04 -24.24 12.43
N GLY A 102 9.22 -22.92 12.60
CA GLY A 102 10.51 -22.26 12.34
C GLY A 102 10.90 -21.13 13.30
N THR A 103 12.18 -20.79 13.29
CA THR A 103 12.74 -19.63 14.02
C THR A 103 12.32 -18.34 13.33
N GLY A 104 11.91 -17.31 14.09
CA GLY A 104 11.58 -15.98 13.55
C GLY A 104 10.10 -15.68 13.34
N ASN A 105 9.19 -16.48 13.91
CA ASN A 105 7.76 -16.13 13.97
C ASN A 105 7.55 -14.79 14.68
N GLY A 106 6.68 -13.94 14.14
CA GLY A 106 6.35 -12.62 14.68
C GLY A 106 7.34 -11.53 14.26
N LEU A 107 8.27 -11.82 13.35
CA LEU A 107 9.13 -10.81 12.75
C LEU A 107 8.41 -10.10 11.59
N TYR A 108 8.56 -8.78 11.56
CA TYR A 108 7.98 -7.90 10.56
C TYR A 108 9.12 -7.28 9.74
N TYR A 109 9.04 -7.45 8.42
CA TYR A 109 9.99 -6.89 7.48
C TYR A 109 9.28 -5.89 6.59
N LYS A 110 9.73 -4.63 6.59
CA LYS A 110 9.16 -3.62 5.69
C LYS A 110 9.53 -3.98 4.25
N ILE A 111 8.52 -4.04 3.38
CA ILE A 111 8.74 -4.28 1.95
C ILE A 111 9.40 -3.03 1.37
N LYS A 112 10.53 -3.23 0.70
CA LYS A 112 11.27 -2.16 0.04
C LYS A 112 10.38 -1.54 -1.05
N SER A 113 10.26 -0.22 -1.03
CA SER A 113 9.63 0.61 -2.08
C SER A 113 10.46 0.59 -3.35
#